data_AF-A0A969WLY5-F1
#
_entry.id   AF-A0A969WLY5-F1
#
_cell.length_a   1.000
_cell.length_b   1.000
_cell.length_c   1.000
_cell.angle_alpha   90.00
_cell.angle_beta   90.00
_cell.angle_gamma   90.00
#
_symmetry.space_group_name_H-M   'P 1'
#
loop_
_entity.id
_entity.type
_entity.pdbx_description
1 polymer ?
#
loop_
_entity_poly.entity_id
_entity_poly.type
_entity_poly.pdbx_seq_one_letter_code
_entity_poly.pdbx_strand_id
1 'polypeptide(L)'
;MKKNILLILLIFLCHFLSAQNLNLIVKSADKAFEQGNYYGAARLYEEVLKHNNKFYDINYLAAESYRLDNDYVRAIPYYKYVAEKAKKHYPLAEFHLANMYKSNEDYFSAQFHFTNYYNANKKDSTNFYTQKAKQEIIFCEKAINIKYNHTGVLINQLDTSVNSLYSEIGACTMGDSILLFSSMKPKEVDSISEFVSAIYISIFDGEKFSNPEKLSSEINADGYHNASPFFDEETQTLVFTRKPMAQNSKTYIMMSKFENEGFGFAQASFSEAKKLCNIIN
;
A
#
# COMPACT_ATOMS: atom_id res chain seq x y z
N MET A 1 -57.23 -26.23 -2.40
CA MET A 1 -56.19 -25.81 -3.38
C MET A 1 -55.81 -24.33 -3.26
N LYS A 2 -56.74 -23.36 -3.35
CA LYS A 2 -56.41 -21.91 -3.25
C LYS A 2 -55.68 -21.49 -1.96
N LYS A 3 -56.02 -22.08 -0.81
CA LYS A 3 -55.38 -21.79 0.49
C LYS A 3 -53.92 -22.27 0.57
N ASN A 4 -53.59 -23.37 -0.10
CA ASN A 4 -52.22 -23.90 -0.16
C ASN A 4 -51.36 -23.11 -1.17
N ILE A 5 -51.95 -22.57 -2.23
CA ILE A 5 -51.28 -21.68 -3.19
C ILE A 5 -50.89 -20.36 -2.52
N LEU A 6 -51.78 -19.79 -1.69
CA LEU A 6 -51.49 -18.54 -0.95
C LEU A 6 -50.34 -18.72 0.06
N LEU A 7 -50.29 -19.88 0.73
CA LEU A 7 -49.21 -20.21 1.68
C LEU A 7 -47.86 -20.38 0.97
N ILE A 8 -47.84 -21.03 -0.21
CA ILE A 8 -46.63 -21.18 -1.04
C ILE A 8 -46.14 -19.82 -1.57
N LEU A 9 -47.05 -18.92 -1.96
CA LEU A 9 -46.70 -17.55 -2.38
C LEU A 9 -46.10 -16.73 -1.24
N LEU A 10 -46.61 -16.89 -0.01
CA LEU A 10 -46.10 -16.18 1.17
C LEU A 10 -44.68 -16.63 1.55
N ILE A 11 -44.39 -17.94 1.43
CA ILE A 11 -43.05 -18.52 1.66
C ILE A 11 -42.07 -18.09 0.56
N PHE A 12 -42.53 -17.91 -0.68
CA PHE A 12 -41.70 -17.36 -1.76
C PHE A 12 -41.35 -15.89 -1.53
N LEU A 13 -42.25 -15.10 -0.93
CA LEU A 13 -42.04 -13.68 -0.68
C LEU A 13 -40.94 -13.41 0.35
N CYS A 14 -40.81 -14.24 1.39
CA CYS A 14 -39.77 -14.06 2.40
C CYS A 14 -38.36 -14.41 1.91
N HIS A 15 -38.21 -15.32 0.93
CA HIS A 15 -36.91 -15.58 0.29
C HIS A 15 -36.46 -14.42 -0.62
N PHE A 16 -37.39 -13.67 -1.22
CA PHE A 16 -37.07 -12.50 -2.04
C PHE A 16 -36.52 -11.31 -1.23
N LEU A 17 -36.98 -11.12 0.01
CA LEU A 17 -36.52 -10.02 0.88
C LEU A 17 -35.04 -10.16 1.27
N SER A 18 -34.56 -11.37 1.51
CA SER A 18 -33.15 -11.62 1.87
C SER A 18 -32.19 -11.33 0.71
N ALA A 19 -32.59 -11.59 -0.54
CA ALA A 19 -31.75 -11.37 -1.72
C ALA A 19 -31.60 -9.87 -2.06
N GLN A 20 -32.60 -9.05 -1.76
CA GLN A 20 -32.53 -7.60 -1.95
C GLN A 20 -31.50 -6.92 -1.05
N ASN A 21 -31.33 -7.42 0.18
CA ASN A 21 -30.37 -6.89 1.14
C ASN A 21 -28.91 -7.12 0.68
N LEU A 22 -28.59 -8.32 0.19
CA LEU A 22 -27.24 -8.64 -0.30
C LEU A 22 -26.81 -7.74 -1.46
N ASN A 23 -27.70 -7.48 -2.42
CA ASN A 23 -27.41 -6.59 -3.54
C ASN A 23 -27.12 -5.15 -3.10
N LEU A 24 -27.72 -4.68 -2.00
CA LEU A 24 -27.42 -3.36 -1.44
C LEU A 24 -26.03 -3.32 -0.81
N ILE A 25 -25.61 -4.40 -0.15
CA ILE A 25 -24.26 -4.53 0.41
C ILE A 25 -23.22 -4.54 -0.71
N VAL A 26 -23.44 -5.30 -1.79
CA VAL A 26 -22.56 -5.30 -2.97
C VAL A 26 -22.43 -3.90 -3.55
N LYS A 27 -23.54 -3.19 -3.80
CA LYS A 27 -23.49 -1.80 -4.29
C LYS A 27 -22.72 -0.85 -3.37
N SER A 28 -22.81 -1.07 -2.06
CA SER A 28 -22.06 -0.28 -1.08
C SER A 28 -20.56 -0.61 -1.12
N ALA A 29 -20.21 -1.88 -1.34
CA ALA A 29 -18.85 -2.34 -1.54
C ALA A 29 -18.24 -1.77 -2.83
N ASP A 30 -18.98 -1.83 -3.95
CA ASP A 30 -18.57 -1.27 -5.24
C ASP A 30 -18.29 0.23 -5.10
N LYS A 31 -19.19 0.98 -4.44
CA LYS A 31 -19.00 2.41 -4.19
C LYS A 31 -17.77 2.69 -3.33
N ALA A 32 -17.54 1.91 -2.28
CA ALA A 32 -16.34 2.05 -1.45
C ALA A 32 -15.06 1.78 -2.27
N PHE A 33 -15.10 0.78 -3.15
CA PHE A 33 -14.00 0.42 -4.04
C PHE A 33 -13.69 1.56 -5.02
N GLU A 34 -14.71 2.11 -5.68
CA GLU A 34 -14.58 3.25 -6.61
C GLU A 34 -14.02 4.51 -5.93
N GLN A 35 -14.30 4.68 -4.64
CA GLN A 35 -13.78 5.78 -3.81
C GLN A 35 -12.36 5.55 -3.30
N GLY A 36 -11.75 4.39 -3.60
CA GLY A 36 -10.42 4.02 -3.11
C GLY A 36 -10.39 3.55 -1.65
N ASN A 37 -11.56 3.39 -1.01
CA ASN A 37 -11.66 2.77 0.32
C ASN A 37 -11.65 1.23 0.16
N TYR A 38 -10.49 0.71 -0.22
CA TYR A 38 -10.32 -0.71 -0.55
C TYR A 38 -10.51 -1.61 0.67
N TYR A 39 -9.98 -1.23 1.84
CA TYR A 39 -10.25 -1.96 3.09
C TYR A 39 -11.76 -2.08 3.35
N GLY A 40 -12.50 -0.96 3.33
CA GLY A 40 -13.94 -0.94 3.53
C GLY A 40 -14.70 -1.79 2.51
N ALA A 41 -14.32 -1.71 1.23
CA ALA A 41 -14.89 -2.54 0.18
C ALA A 41 -14.67 -4.03 0.46
N ALA A 42 -13.44 -4.42 0.82
CA ALA A 42 -13.09 -5.81 1.12
C ALA A 42 -13.96 -6.38 2.25
N ARG A 43 -14.13 -5.61 3.34
CA ARG A 43 -15.00 -6.00 4.47
C ARG A 43 -16.45 -6.22 4.05
N LEU A 44 -16.99 -5.37 3.17
CA LEU A 44 -18.36 -5.49 2.68
C LEU A 44 -18.52 -6.69 1.73
N TYR A 45 -17.56 -6.96 0.85
CA TYR A 45 -17.59 -8.18 0.02
C TYR A 45 -17.51 -9.45 0.87
N GLU A 46 -16.66 -9.47 1.90
CA GLU A 46 -16.62 -10.60 2.85
C GLU A 46 -17.96 -10.84 3.54
N GLU A 47 -18.68 -9.77 3.90
CA GLU A 47 -20.01 -9.89 4.48
C GLU A 47 -20.96 -10.63 3.54
N VAL A 48 -20.93 -10.32 2.24
CA VAL A 48 -21.72 -11.03 1.22
C VAL A 48 -21.29 -12.50 1.12
N LEU A 49 -19.99 -12.79 1.19
CA LEU A 49 -19.46 -14.16 1.10
C LEU A 49 -19.80 -15.04 2.31
N LYS A 50 -20.13 -14.47 3.47
CA LYS A 50 -20.66 -15.23 4.62
C LYS A 50 -21.98 -15.93 4.30
N HIS A 51 -22.78 -15.36 3.42
CA HIS A 51 -24.06 -15.94 2.99
C HIS A 51 -23.87 -16.99 1.90
N ASN A 52 -22.99 -16.72 0.93
CA ASN A 52 -22.61 -17.68 -0.09
C ASN A 52 -21.18 -17.42 -0.59
N ASN A 53 -20.27 -18.30 -0.18
CA ASN A 53 -18.86 -18.21 -0.52
C ASN A 53 -18.55 -18.62 -1.97
N LYS A 54 -19.53 -19.05 -2.77
CA LYS A 54 -19.34 -19.52 -4.15
C LYS A 54 -19.50 -18.45 -5.22
N PHE A 55 -19.76 -17.20 -4.84
CA PHE A 55 -19.82 -16.08 -5.77
C PHE A 55 -18.41 -15.74 -6.27
N TYR A 56 -18.05 -16.22 -7.45
CA TYR A 56 -16.68 -16.07 -8.01
C TYR A 56 -16.29 -14.61 -8.23
N ASP A 57 -17.25 -13.80 -8.69
CA ASP A 57 -17.14 -12.35 -8.84
C ASP A 57 -16.88 -11.64 -7.51
N ILE A 58 -17.65 -11.97 -6.47
CA ILE A 58 -17.46 -11.35 -5.15
C ILE A 58 -16.15 -11.79 -4.51
N ASN A 59 -15.74 -13.06 -4.66
CA ASN A 59 -14.41 -13.49 -4.23
C ASN A 59 -13.31 -12.72 -4.97
N TYR A 60 -13.45 -12.55 -6.29
CA TYR A 60 -12.46 -11.80 -7.08
C TYR A 60 -12.37 -10.34 -6.64
N LEU A 61 -13.51 -9.68 -6.42
CA LEU A 61 -13.57 -8.30 -5.95
C LEU A 61 -13.02 -8.14 -4.53
N ALA A 62 -13.29 -9.08 -3.63
CA ALA A 62 -12.68 -9.11 -2.29
C ALA A 62 -11.14 -9.23 -2.40
N ALA A 63 -10.65 -10.11 -3.27
CA ALA A 63 -9.23 -10.32 -3.51
C ALA A 63 -8.55 -9.06 -4.10
N GLU A 64 -9.16 -8.43 -5.11
CA GLU A 64 -8.67 -7.17 -5.69
C GLU A 64 -8.67 -6.04 -4.66
N SER A 65 -9.71 -5.96 -3.82
CA SER A 65 -9.80 -4.95 -2.76
C SER A 65 -8.65 -5.10 -1.78
N TYR A 66 -8.43 -6.31 -1.23
CA TYR A 66 -7.30 -6.55 -0.34
C TYR A 66 -5.94 -6.35 -1.01
N ARG A 67 -5.80 -6.71 -2.29
CA ARG A 67 -4.58 -6.46 -3.06
C ARG A 67 -4.28 -4.96 -3.18
N LEU A 68 -5.28 -4.15 -3.49
CA LEU A 68 -5.14 -2.70 -3.64
C LEU A 68 -4.96 -1.98 -2.30
N ASP A 69 -5.44 -2.59 -1.21
CA ASP A 69 -5.19 -2.16 0.17
C ASP A 69 -3.80 -2.58 0.70
N ASN A 70 -3.06 -3.39 -0.06
CA ASN A 70 -1.79 -4.03 0.32
C ASN A 70 -1.90 -5.10 1.43
N ASP A 71 -3.12 -5.57 1.75
CA ASP A 71 -3.33 -6.71 2.64
C ASP A 71 -3.22 -8.04 1.88
N TYR A 72 -1.99 -8.37 1.49
CA TYR A 72 -1.71 -9.50 0.63
C TYR A 72 -2.12 -10.84 1.26
N VAL A 73 -1.98 -10.96 2.59
CA VAL A 73 -2.32 -12.18 3.33
C VAL A 73 -3.81 -12.48 3.23
N ARG A 74 -4.67 -11.47 3.42
CA ARG A 74 -6.12 -11.66 3.29
C ARG A 74 -6.56 -11.85 1.85
N ALA A 75 -5.83 -11.32 0.85
CA ALA A 75 -6.16 -11.53 -0.56
C ALA A 75 -5.96 -12.99 -1.04
N ILE A 76 -4.97 -13.71 -0.50
CA ILE A 76 -4.59 -15.08 -0.93
C ILE A 76 -5.78 -16.06 -1.01
N PRO A 77 -6.58 -16.29 0.05
CA PRO A 77 -7.65 -17.30 0.01
C PRO A 77 -8.69 -17.03 -1.07
N TYR A 78 -9.02 -15.75 -1.31
CA TYR A 78 -10.00 -15.35 -2.31
C TYR A 78 -9.47 -15.54 -3.74
N TYR A 79 -8.25 -15.07 -4.03
CA TYR A 79 -7.63 -15.34 -5.32
C TYR A 79 -7.44 -16.82 -5.59
N LYS A 80 -7.03 -17.60 -4.57
CA LYS A 80 -6.89 -19.05 -4.68
C LYS A 80 -8.19 -19.71 -5.07
N TYR A 81 -9.29 -19.35 -4.41
CA TYR A 81 -10.62 -19.87 -4.75
C TYR A 81 -10.99 -19.58 -6.22
N VAL A 82 -10.79 -18.34 -6.67
CA VAL A 82 -11.12 -17.90 -8.03
C VAL A 82 -10.21 -18.56 -9.07
N ALA A 83 -8.91 -18.65 -8.81
CA ALA A 83 -7.94 -19.27 -9.71
C ALA A 83 -8.22 -20.77 -9.89
N GLU A 84 -8.67 -21.46 -8.84
CA GLU A 84 -9.03 -22.89 -8.90
C GLU A 84 -10.40 -23.14 -9.55
N LYS A 85 -11.42 -22.33 -9.24
CA LYS A 85 -12.82 -22.62 -9.61
C LYS A 85 -13.32 -21.87 -10.83
N ALA A 86 -12.74 -20.72 -11.15
CA ALA A 86 -13.25 -19.80 -12.18
C ALA A 86 -12.16 -19.30 -13.14
N LYS A 87 -11.05 -20.05 -13.31
CA LYS A 87 -9.89 -19.71 -14.14
C LYS A 87 -10.22 -19.15 -15.53
N LYS A 88 -11.23 -19.69 -16.22
CA LYS A 88 -11.62 -19.24 -17.57
C LYS A 88 -12.20 -17.82 -17.58
N HIS A 89 -12.92 -17.44 -16.53
CA HIS A 89 -13.55 -16.12 -16.39
C HIS A 89 -12.57 -15.10 -15.80
N TYR A 90 -11.65 -15.56 -14.94
CA TYR A 90 -10.65 -14.72 -14.28
C TYR A 90 -9.23 -15.23 -14.56
N PRO A 91 -8.73 -15.10 -15.80
CA PRO A 91 -7.45 -15.67 -16.20
C PRO A 91 -6.26 -15.09 -15.41
N LEU A 92 -6.36 -13.84 -14.94
CA LEU A 92 -5.33 -13.17 -14.14
C LEU A 92 -5.32 -13.54 -12.66
N ALA A 93 -6.34 -14.26 -12.15
CA ALA A 93 -6.41 -14.61 -10.73
C ALA A 93 -5.19 -15.41 -10.26
N GLU A 94 -4.70 -16.35 -11.07
CA GLU A 94 -3.49 -17.13 -10.77
C GLU A 94 -2.22 -16.24 -10.72
N PHE A 95 -2.11 -15.25 -11.63
CA PHE A 95 -0.99 -14.32 -11.63
C PHE A 95 -1.02 -13.41 -10.40
N HIS A 96 -2.18 -12.89 -10.03
CA HIS A 96 -2.32 -12.07 -8.83
C HIS A 96 -2.10 -12.89 -7.56
N LEU A 97 -2.59 -14.13 -7.49
CA LEU A 97 -2.28 -15.06 -6.40
C LEU A 97 -0.77 -15.24 -6.20
N ALA A 98 -0.03 -15.45 -7.28
CA ALA A 98 1.43 -15.56 -7.23
C ALA A 98 2.08 -14.29 -6.67
N ASN A 99 1.59 -13.10 -7.05
CA ASN A 99 2.06 -11.84 -6.47
C ASN A 99 1.75 -11.76 -4.97
N MET A 100 0.58 -12.23 -4.51
CA MET A 100 0.24 -12.18 -3.08
C MET A 100 1.15 -13.08 -2.25
N TYR A 101 1.44 -14.29 -2.74
CA TYR A 101 2.43 -15.16 -2.11
C TYR A 101 3.82 -14.53 -2.08
N LYS A 102 4.25 -13.89 -3.18
CA LYS A 102 5.54 -13.20 -3.25
C LYS A 102 5.64 -12.07 -2.22
N SER A 103 4.60 -11.24 -2.12
CA SER A 103 4.56 -10.15 -1.15
C SER A 103 4.48 -10.62 0.30
N ASN A 104 3.97 -11.84 0.53
CA ASN A 104 4.00 -12.52 1.82
C ASN A 104 5.28 -13.36 2.04
N GLU A 105 6.32 -13.12 1.23
CA GLU A 105 7.62 -13.81 1.26
C GLU A 105 7.59 -15.34 1.10
N ASP A 106 6.46 -15.90 0.68
CA ASP A 106 6.33 -17.29 0.29
C ASP A 106 6.73 -17.43 -1.17
N TYR A 107 8.03 -17.30 -1.39
CA TYR A 107 8.63 -17.30 -2.72
C TYR A 107 8.48 -18.66 -3.44
N PHE A 108 8.33 -19.77 -2.70
CA PHE A 108 8.07 -21.08 -3.28
C PHE A 108 6.67 -21.15 -3.89
N SER A 109 5.63 -20.80 -3.12
CA SER A 109 4.26 -20.75 -3.63
C SER A 109 4.11 -19.72 -4.76
N ALA A 110 4.77 -18.57 -4.65
CA ALA A 110 4.82 -17.57 -5.70
C ALA A 110 5.40 -18.14 -7.01
N GLN A 111 6.57 -18.77 -6.95
CA GLN A 111 7.21 -19.38 -8.11
C GLN A 111 6.32 -20.44 -8.76
N PHE A 112 5.67 -21.29 -7.94
CA PHE A 112 4.73 -22.31 -8.41
C PHE A 112 3.57 -21.68 -9.21
N HIS A 113 2.88 -20.70 -8.64
CA HIS A 113 1.72 -20.06 -9.29
C HIS A 113 2.12 -19.22 -10.52
N PHE A 114 3.27 -18.51 -10.49
CA PHE A 114 3.78 -17.84 -11.69
C PHE A 114 4.11 -18.85 -12.80
N THR A 115 4.68 -20.01 -12.46
CA THR A 115 4.98 -21.08 -13.41
C THR A 115 3.70 -21.65 -14.03
N ASN A 116 2.65 -21.88 -13.23
CA ASN A 116 1.35 -22.31 -13.72
C ASN A 116 0.72 -21.30 -14.67
N TYR A 117 0.73 -20.02 -14.31
CA TYR A 117 0.23 -18.95 -15.15
C TYR A 117 1.02 -18.86 -16.46
N TYR A 118 2.35 -18.84 -16.41
CA TYR A 118 3.21 -18.80 -17.60
C TYR A 118 2.95 -20.00 -18.51
N ASN A 119 2.93 -21.22 -17.98
CA ASN A 119 2.71 -22.43 -18.79
C ASN A 119 1.35 -22.45 -19.49
N ALA A 120 0.32 -21.91 -18.85
CA ALA A 120 -1.01 -21.79 -19.45
C ALA A 120 -1.06 -20.75 -20.58
N ASN A 121 -0.24 -19.70 -20.51
CA ASN A 121 -0.34 -18.53 -21.40
C ASN A 121 0.87 -18.34 -22.35
N LYS A 122 1.92 -19.17 -22.26
CA LYS A 122 3.19 -19.03 -23.01
C LYS A 122 3.06 -18.99 -24.54
N LYS A 123 1.92 -19.40 -25.10
CA LYS A 123 1.64 -19.27 -26.55
C LYS A 123 1.52 -17.80 -26.97
N ASP A 124 1.01 -16.95 -26.09
CA ASP A 124 0.98 -15.51 -26.27
C ASP A 124 2.20 -14.89 -25.57
N SER A 125 3.33 -14.92 -26.27
CA SER A 125 4.62 -14.42 -25.74
C SER A 125 4.73 -12.90 -25.72
N THR A 126 3.81 -12.17 -26.37
CA THR A 126 3.80 -10.70 -26.38
C THR A 126 2.96 -10.13 -25.24
N ASN A 127 2.05 -10.91 -24.65
CA ASN A 127 1.28 -10.50 -23.47
C ASN A 127 2.19 -10.06 -22.30
N PHE A 128 1.91 -8.88 -21.75
CA PHE A 128 2.65 -8.30 -20.63
C PHE A 128 2.73 -9.23 -19.42
N TYR A 129 1.62 -9.82 -19.00
CA TYR A 129 1.57 -10.69 -17.83
C TYR A 129 2.31 -12.01 -18.07
N THR A 130 2.30 -12.54 -19.29
CA THR A 130 3.10 -13.74 -19.65
C THR A 130 4.60 -13.45 -19.54
N GLN A 131 5.06 -12.33 -20.09
CA GLN A 131 6.46 -11.91 -19.99
C GLN A 131 6.86 -11.63 -18.53
N LYS A 132 5.98 -10.96 -17.78
CA LYS A 132 6.18 -10.66 -16.37
C LYS A 132 6.27 -11.93 -15.53
N ALA A 133 5.35 -12.88 -15.71
CA ALA A 133 5.38 -14.16 -15.01
C ALA A 133 6.70 -14.92 -15.24
N LYS A 134 7.19 -14.95 -16.50
CA LYS A 134 8.49 -15.55 -16.83
C LYS A 134 9.64 -14.91 -16.05
N GLN A 135 9.64 -13.59 -15.94
CA GLN A 135 10.65 -12.84 -15.17
C GLN A 135 10.51 -13.13 -13.66
N GLU A 136 9.29 -13.14 -13.15
CA GLU A 136 9.01 -13.34 -11.72
C GLU A 136 9.40 -14.74 -11.23
N ILE A 137 9.34 -15.77 -12.06
CA ILE A 137 9.85 -17.12 -11.73
C ILE A 137 11.34 -17.07 -11.35
N ILE A 138 12.14 -16.33 -12.14
CA ILE A 138 13.57 -16.14 -11.91
C ILE A 138 13.80 -15.28 -10.66
N PHE A 139 12.97 -14.26 -10.43
CA PHE A 139 13.08 -13.41 -9.25
C PHE A 139 12.73 -14.15 -7.97
N CYS A 140 11.72 -15.03 -7.98
CA CYS A 140 11.41 -15.89 -6.84
C CYS A 140 12.59 -16.83 -6.54
N GLU A 141 13.22 -17.42 -7.56
CA GLU A 141 14.41 -18.25 -7.38
C GLU A 141 15.56 -17.47 -6.70
N LYS A 142 15.84 -16.26 -7.18
CA LYS A 142 16.85 -15.38 -6.58
C LYS A 142 16.48 -15.01 -5.14
N ALA A 143 15.21 -14.70 -4.86
CA ALA A 143 14.74 -14.36 -3.52
C ALA A 143 14.87 -15.55 -2.56
N ILE A 144 14.57 -16.77 -3.00
CA ILE A 144 14.80 -18.01 -2.22
C ILE A 144 16.29 -18.14 -1.89
N ASN A 145 17.17 -17.99 -2.88
CA ASN A 145 18.61 -18.07 -2.66
C ASN A 145 19.12 -17.00 -1.67
N ILE A 146 18.66 -15.76 -1.79
CA ILE A 146 19.03 -14.69 -0.85
C ILE A 146 18.50 -14.99 0.56
N LYS A 147 17.26 -15.49 0.69
CA LYS A 147 16.63 -15.79 1.98
C LYS A 147 17.37 -16.90 2.76
N TYR A 148 17.87 -17.92 2.07
CA TYR A 148 18.54 -19.07 2.71
C TYR A 148 20.08 -19.04 2.62
N ASN A 149 20.66 -18.14 1.82
CA ASN A 149 22.10 -17.92 1.71
C ASN A 149 22.41 -16.42 1.77
N HIS A 150 22.04 -15.79 2.88
CA HIS A 150 22.19 -14.36 3.08
C HIS A 150 23.67 -13.96 3.19
N THR A 151 23.99 -12.73 2.75
CA THR A 151 25.36 -12.18 2.68
C THR A 151 25.99 -11.86 4.05
N GLY A 152 25.37 -12.32 5.15
CA GLY A 152 25.76 -11.97 6.52
C GLY A 152 25.32 -10.58 7.00
N VAL A 153 24.63 -9.79 6.16
CA VAL A 153 24.06 -8.49 6.57
C VAL A 153 22.82 -8.74 7.41
N LEU A 154 22.83 -8.23 8.65
CA LEU A 154 21.67 -8.25 9.53
C LEU A 154 20.85 -6.98 9.30
N ILE A 155 19.59 -7.17 8.88
CA ILE A 155 18.62 -6.07 8.76
C ILE A 155 17.68 -6.19 9.95
N ASN A 156 17.72 -5.21 10.84
CA ASN A 156 16.83 -5.14 11.99
C ASN A 156 15.79 -4.04 11.76
N GLN A 157 14.54 -4.35 12.10
CA GLN A 157 13.51 -3.34 12.20
C GLN A 157 13.82 -2.42 13.40
N LEU A 158 13.80 -1.10 13.19
CA LEU A 158 13.89 -0.13 14.28
C LEU A 158 12.66 -0.26 15.20
N ASP A 159 12.79 0.22 16.44
CA ASP A 159 11.69 0.15 17.40
C ASP A 159 10.46 0.97 16.98
N THR A 160 9.36 0.82 17.73
CA THR A 160 8.06 1.42 17.40
C THR A 160 7.99 2.93 17.61
N SER A 161 9.03 3.55 18.19
CA SER A 161 9.12 5.02 18.23
C SER A 161 9.34 5.59 16.83
N VAL A 162 10.17 4.91 16.01
CA VAL A 162 10.40 5.25 14.60
C VAL A 162 9.40 4.52 13.71
N ASN A 163 9.30 3.19 13.79
CA ASN A 163 8.35 2.38 13.01
C ASN A 163 6.97 2.37 13.69
N SER A 164 6.26 3.50 13.59
CA SER A 164 5.01 3.70 14.30
C SER A 164 3.83 3.01 13.61
N LEU A 165 2.61 3.24 14.10
CA LEU A 165 1.37 2.80 13.44
C LEU A 165 1.02 3.65 12.20
N TYR A 166 1.74 4.75 12.00
CA TYR A 166 1.57 5.66 10.88
C TYR A 166 2.51 5.31 9.73
N SER A 167 2.44 6.08 8.65
CA SER A 167 3.34 5.88 7.51
C SER A 167 4.59 6.74 7.66
N GLU A 168 5.73 6.09 7.90
CA GLU A 168 7.05 6.71 7.81
C GLU A 168 7.65 6.58 6.40
N ILE A 169 8.22 7.67 5.89
CA ILE A 169 8.77 7.75 4.53
C ILE A 169 10.04 8.59 4.44
N GLY A 170 10.89 8.25 3.48
CA GLY A 170 12.05 9.05 3.07
C GLY A 170 13.05 9.26 4.20
N ALA A 171 13.45 8.17 4.86
CA ALA A 171 14.47 8.22 5.89
C ALA A 171 15.85 8.53 5.29
N CYS A 172 16.60 9.43 5.91
CA CYS A 172 18.01 9.70 5.64
C CYS A 172 18.77 9.92 6.95
N THR A 173 20.09 9.77 6.91
CA THR A 173 20.95 10.06 8.05
C THR A 173 21.59 11.44 7.95
N MET A 174 21.95 12.01 9.09
CA MET A 174 22.84 13.16 9.22
C MET A 174 23.97 12.76 10.17
N GLY A 175 25.17 12.55 9.62
CA GLY A 175 26.25 11.85 10.31
C GLY A 175 25.84 10.44 10.73
N ASP A 176 26.52 9.94 11.76
CA ASP A 176 26.36 8.56 12.26
C ASP A 176 25.24 8.40 13.30
N SER A 177 24.63 9.50 13.76
CA SER A 177 23.77 9.48 14.96
C SER A 177 22.40 10.11 14.78
N ILE A 178 22.10 10.71 13.63
CA ILE A 178 20.82 11.40 13.43
C ILE A 178 20.06 10.75 12.29
N LEU A 179 18.82 10.37 12.57
CA LEU A 179 17.85 9.90 11.59
C LEU A 179 16.82 11.00 11.35
N LEU A 180 16.70 11.41 10.08
CA LEU A 180 15.65 12.29 9.59
C LEU A 180 14.67 11.45 8.79
N PHE A 181 13.39 11.62 9.02
CA PHE A 181 12.35 10.93 8.25
C PHE A 181 11.06 11.73 8.29
N SER A 182 10.10 11.39 7.45
CA SER A 182 8.76 12.01 7.49
C SER A 182 7.75 11.02 8.01
N SER A 183 6.76 11.47 8.77
CA SER A 183 5.65 10.63 9.24
C SER A 183 4.32 11.32 8.99
N MET A 184 3.34 10.57 8.48
CA MET A 184 1.98 11.03 8.20
C MET A 184 1.08 10.78 9.43
N LYS A 185 0.88 11.79 10.27
CA LYS A 185 0.12 11.66 11.52
C LYS A 185 -1.18 12.48 11.46
N PRO A 186 -2.22 12.14 12.24
CA PRO A 186 -3.38 12.99 12.44
C PRO A 186 -2.96 14.40 12.83
N LYS A 187 -3.58 15.41 12.23
CA LYS A 187 -3.30 16.82 12.55
C LYS A 187 -3.60 17.13 14.02
N GLU A 188 -4.64 16.52 14.55
CA GLU A 188 -5.07 16.54 15.93
C GLU A 188 -5.30 15.10 16.39
N VAL A 189 -5.19 14.83 17.70
CA VAL A 189 -5.23 13.47 18.27
C VAL A 189 -6.48 12.68 17.82
N ASP A 190 -7.63 13.36 17.70
CA ASP A 190 -8.92 12.75 17.37
C ASP A 190 -9.29 12.91 15.88
N SER A 191 -8.41 13.45 15.05
CA SER A 191 -8.67 13.64 13.64
C SER A 191 -8.60 12.31 12.89
N ILE A 192 -9.75 11.86 12.38
CA ILE A 192 -9.84 10.65 11.54
C ILE A 192 -9.73 10.94 10.05
N SER A 193 -9.79 12.20 9.64
CA SER A 193 -9.86 12.61 8.22
C SER A 193 -8.74 13.54 7.79
N GLU A 194 -8.14 14.29 8.71
CA GLU A 194 -7.03 15.20 8.40
C GLU A 194 -5.71 14.65 8.94
N PHE A 195 -4.84 14.27 8.02
CA PHE A 195 -3.47 13.84 8.29
C PHE A 195 -2.49 14.89 7.75
N VAL A 196 -1.36 15.05 8.43
CA VAL A 196 -0.27 15.93 8.02
C VAL A 196 1.04 15.14 8.02
N SER A 197 1.72 15.17 6.87
CA SER A 197 3.11 14.73 6.79
C SER A 197 4.03 15.84 7.30
N ALA A 198 4.89 15.48 8.25
CA ALA A 198 5.91 16.36 8.80
C ALA A 198 7.24 15.61 8.90
N ILE A 199 8.34 16.37 8.91
CA ILE A 199 9.70 15.84 9.08
C ILE A 199 10.05 15.79 10.56
N TYR A 200 10.58 14.65 10.99
CA TYR A 200 10.99 14.35 12.35
C TYR A 200 12.48 14.02 12.39
N ILE A 201 13.07 14.22 13.57
CA ILE A 201 14.46 13.87 13.90
C ILE A 201 14.47 12.86 15.05
N SER A 202 15.29 11.83 14.95
CA SER A 202 15.56 10.83 15.98
C SER A 202 17.06 10.72 16.18
N ILE A 203 17.53 10.72 17.43
CA ILE A 203 18.96 10.67 17.76
C ILE A 203 19.31 9.28 18.27
N PHE A 204 20.34 8.67 17.70
CA PHE A 204 20.88 7.39 18.14
C PHE A 204 21.78 7.60 19.37
N ASP A 205 21.48 6.91 20.46
CA ASP A 205 22.23 6.99 21.72
C ASP A 205 23.36 5.94 21.85
N GLY A 206 23.54 5.10 20.83
CA GLY A 206 24.45 3.96 20.84
C GLY A 206 23.76 2.61 20.95
N GLU A 207 22.50 2.58 21.42
CA GLU A 207 21.68 1.37 21.51
C GLU A 207 20.39 1.48 20.70
N LYS A 208 19.72 2.64 20.75
CA LYS A 208 18.44 2.87 20.09
C LYS A 208 18.28 4.32 19.63
N PHE A 209 17.25 4.57 18.83
CA PHE A 209 16.85 5.93 18.51
C PHE A 209 15.98 6.52 19.63
N SER A 210 16.14 7.81 19.88
CA SER A 210 15.27 8.59 20.75
C SER A 210 13.86 8.65 20.20
N ASN A 211 12.89 9.03 21.04
CA ASN A 211 11.56 9.37 20.55
C ASN A 211 11.66 10.48 19.49
N PRO A 212 11.01 10.33 18.31
CA PRO A 212 11.16 11.31 17.25
C PRO A 212 10.57 12.67 17.61
N GLU A 213 11.34 13.72 17.41
CA GLU A 213 10.93 15.10 17.60
C GLU A 213 10.56 15.74 16.26
N LYS A 214 9.44 16.46 16.21
CA LYS A 214 9.01 17.17 15.01
C LYS A 214 9.94 18.37 14.79
N LEU A 215 10.50 18.52 13.59
CA LEU A 215 11.26 19.73 13.25
C LEU A 215 10.37 20.97 13.33
N SER A 216 11.00 22.13 13.55
CA SER A 216 10.35 23.42 13.79
C SER A 216 9.51 23.91 12.60
N SER A 217 8.75 24.99 12.80
CA SER A 217 7.87 25.58 11.77
C SER A 217 8.61 26.12 10.54
N GLU A 218 9.90 26.41 10.66
CA GLU A 218 10.78 26.78 9.54
C GLU A 218 10.82 25.67 8.47
N ILE A 219 10.80 24.42 8.93
CA ILE A 219 10.76 23.22 8.08
C ILE A 219 9.33 22.68 7.92
N ASN A 220 8.60 22.55 9.02
CA ASN A 220 7.23 22.04 9.07
C ASN A 220 6.20 23.17 9.11
N ALA A 221 6.19 24.02 8.08
CA ALA A 221 5.29 25.16 7.99
C ALA A 221 3.80 24.73 8.03
N ASP A 222 2.99 25.49 8.77
CA ASP A 222 1.55 25.23 8.92
C ASP A 222 0.80 25.32 7.58
N GLY A 223 -0.14 24.40 7.38
CA GLY A 223 -0.91 24.30 6.13
C GLY A 223 -0.19 23.58 4.98
N TYR A 224 0.97 22.97 5.26
CA TYR A 224 1.74 22.20 4.28
C TYR A 224 2.05 20.78 4.78
N HIS A 225 2.08 19.85 3.84
CA HIS A 225 2.78 18.58 3.99
C HIS A 225 4.25 18.77 3.67
N ASN A 226 5.13 18.27 4.53
CA ASN A 226 6.58 18.26 4.33
C ASN A 226 7.08 16.83 4.44
N ALA A 227 7.80 16.36 3.41
CA ALA A 227 8.16 14.96 3.30
C ALA A 227 9.50 14.73 2.58
N SER A 228 10.05 13.52 2.74
CA SER A 228 11.25 13.03 2.06
C SER A 228 12.49 13.92 2.29
N PRO A 229 12.94 14.08 3.55
CA PRO A 229 14.18 14.77 3.84
C PRO A 229 15.36 14.04 3.20
N PHE A 230 16.33 14.83 2.76
CA PHE A 230 17.67 14.41 2.41
C PHE A 230 18.63 15.47 2.92
N PHE A 231 19.59 15.07 3.74
CA PHE A 231 20.61 15.98 4.24
C PHE A 231 21.91 15.78 3.47
N ASP A 232 22.39 16.86 2.85
CA ASP A 232 23.69 16.91 2.21
C ASP A 232 24.72 17.46 3.20
N GLU A 233 25.61 16.59 3.67
CA GLU A 233 26.67 16.92 4.62
C GLU A 233 27.73 17.88 4.05
N GLU A 234 28.00 17.80 2.74
CA GLU A 234 29.02 18.65 2.12
C GLU A 234 28.56 20.11 2.10
N THR A 235 27.31 20.34 1.71
CA THR A 235 26.77 21.69 1.62
C THR A 235 26.04 22.14 2.89
N GLN A 236 25.90 21.27 3.89
CA GLN A 236 25.10 21.50 5.10
C GLN A 236 23.66 21.93 4.75
N THR A 237 23.02 21.21 3.82
CA THR A 237 21.71 21.56 3.29
C THR A 237 20.71 20.42 3.45
N LEU A 238 19.59 20.70 4.10
CA LEU A 238 18.41 19.84 4.07
C LEU A 238 17.59 20.15 2.81
N VAL A 239 17.37 19.13 1.99
CA VAL A 239 16.47 19.15 0.84
C VAL A 239 15.23 18.33 1.17
N PHE A 240 14.05 18.83 0.87
CA PHE A 240 12.80 18.10 1.12
C PHE A 240 11.68 18.56 0.20
N THR A 241 10.59 17.79 0.16
CA THR A 241 9.38 18.15 -0.60
C THR A 241 8.36 18.87 0.27
N ARG A 242 7.71 19.89 -0.26
CA ARG A 242 6.64 20.64 0.40
C ARG A 242 5.42 20.76 -0.52
N LYS A 243 4.23 20.47 0.01
CA LYS A 243 2.97 20.57 -0.73
C LYS A 243 1.89 21.24 0.13
N PRO A 244 1.21 22.30 -0.33
CA PRO A 244 0.05 22.86 0.37
C PRO A 244 -1.04 21.80 0.59
N MET A 245 -1.72 21.83 1.72
CA MET A 245 -2.80 20.87 2.03
C MET A 245 -4.05 21.05 1.14
N ALA A 246 -4.16 22.16 0.42
CA ALA A 246 -5.25 22.37 -0.54
C ALA A 246 -5.24 21.33 -1.67
N GLN A 247 -6.44 20.92 -2.11
CA GLN A 247 -6.57 20.01 -3.25
C GLN A 247 -5.94 20.59 -4.52
N ASN A 248 -5.37 19.73 -5.37
CA ASN A 248 -4.72 20.09 -6.63
C ASN A 248 -3.55 21.08 -6.51
N SER A 249 -2.93 21.18 -5.33
CA SER A 249 -1.74 21.99 -5.11
C SER A 249 -0.49 21.35 -5.74
N LYS A 250 0.44 22.21 -6.19
CA LYS A 250 1.75 21.78 -6.69
C LYS A 250 2.68 21.42 -5.53
N THR A 251 3.58 20.46 -5.77
CA THR A 251 4.68 20.12 -4.87
C THR A 251 5.93 20.91 -5.24
N TYR A 252 6.64 21.41 -4.24
CA TYR A 252 7.88 22.17 -4.36
C TYR A 252 9.03 21.41 -3.71
N ILE A 253 10.24 21.63 -4.19
CA ILE A 253 11.47 21.20 -3.53
C ILE A 253 11.99 22.38 -2.74
N MET A 254 12.17 22.17 -1.44
CA MET A 254 12.61 23.15 -0.48
C MET A 254 14.04 22.83 -0.07
N MET A 255 14.82 23.87 0.23
CA MET A 255 16.15 23.77 0.79
C MET A 255 16.24 24.61 2.05
N SER A 256 16.92 24.07 3.07
CA SER A 256 17.25 24.80 4.29
C SER A 256 18.70 24.54 4.66
N LYS A 257 19.45 25.61 4.97
CA LYS A 257 20.79 25.47 5.53
C LYS A 257 20.73 25.04 7.00
N PHE A 258 21.67 24.20 7.40
CA PHE A 258 21.93 23.87 8.79
C PHE A 258 23.04 24.78 9.30
N GLU A 259 22.68 25.71 10.19
CA GLU A 259 23.56 26.74 10.73
C GLU A 259 23.20 26.98 12.20
N ASN A 260 24.17 27.31 13.05
CA ASN A 260 23.94 27.59 14.48
C ASN A 260 23.14 26.50 15.20
N GLU A 261 23.48 25.23 14.97
CA GLU A 261 22.83 24.05 15.59
C GLU A 261 21.35 23.87 15.20
N GLY A 262 20.87 24.51 14.13
CA GLY A 262 19.48 24.40 13.69
C GLY A 262 19.27 24.58 12.19
N PHE A 263 18.06 24.26 11.73
CA PHE A 263 17.64 24.54 10.37
C PHE A 263 16.97 25.92 10.28
N GLY A 264 17.40 26.72 9.29
CA GLY A 264 16.78 28.00 8.99
C GLY A 264 15.45 27.89 8.22
N PHE A 265 14.91 29.05 7.81
CA PHE A 265 13.72 29.08 6.96
C PHE A 265 13.98 28.42 5.61
N ALA A 266 13.12 27.45 5.27
CA ALA A 266 13.24 26.75 4.01
C ALA A 266 12.82 27.63 2.81
N GLN A 267 13.65 27.65 1.78
CA GLN A 267 13.41 28.38 0.53
C GLN A 267 13.18 27.41 -0.63
N ALA A 268 12.35 27.79 -1.60
CA ALA A 268 12.13 26.95 -2.78
C ALA A 268 13.40 26.89 -3.63
N SER A 269 13.88 25.67 -3.92
CA SER A 269 15.07 25.43 -4.74
C SER A 269 14.88 25.91 -6.18
N PHE A 270 13.68 25.70 -6.73
CA PHE A 270 13.26 26.19 -8.04
C PHE A 270 11.75 26.40 -8.04
N SER A 271 11.25 27.37 -8.81
CA SER A 271 9.81 27.69 -8.88
C SER A 271 8.94 26.55 -9.41
N GLU A 272 9.53 25.51 -10.04
CA GLU A 272 8.88 24.27 -10.40
C GLU A 272 9.89 23.10 -10.39
N ALA A 273 9.51 21.94 -9.83
CA ALA A 273 10.31 20.69 -9.85
C ALA A 273 10.63 20.16 -11.27
N LYS A 274 10.21 20.86 -12.33
CA LYS A 274 10.36 20.48 -13.74
C LYS A 274 11.79 20.55 -14.27
N LYS A 275 12.75 21.16 -13.55
CA LYS A 275 14.11 21.39 -14.06
C LYS A 275 15.20 20.40 -13.59
N LEU A 276 14.89 19.47 -12.69
CA LEU A 276 15.91 18.53 -12.18
C LEU A 276 16.22 17.35 -13.12
N CYS A 277 15.39 17.07 -14.14
CA CYS A 277 15.70 16.03 -15.12
C CYS A 277 16.92 16.33 -16.03
N ASN A 278 17.43 17.56 -16.04
CA ASN A 278 18.57 17.93 -16.90
C ASN A 278 19.94 17.85 -16.19
N ILE A 279 19.99 17.41 -14.93
CA ILE A 279 21.22 17.32 -14.14
C ILE A 279 21.71 15.86 -14.01
N ILE A 280 20.94 14.88 -14.48
CA ILE A 280 21.29 13.45 -14.46
C ILE A 280 21.44 12.88 -15.88
N ASN A 281 22.23 13.55 -16.72
CA ASN A 281 22.73 13.01 -18.00
C ASN A 281 24.24 13.19 -18.09
#